data_AF-A0AAD5KDJ7-F1
#
_entry.id   AF-A0AAD5KDJ7-F1
#
_cell.length_a   1.000
_cell.length_b   1.000
_cell.length_c   1.000
_cell.angle_alpha   90.00
_cell.angle_beta   90.00
_cell.angle_gamma   90.00
#
_symmetry.space_group_name_H-M   'P 1'
#
loop_
_entity.id
_entity.type
_entity.pdbx_description
1 polymer ?
#
loop_
_entity_poly.entity_id
_entity_poly.type
_entity_poly.pdbx_seq_one_letter_code
_entity_poly.pdbx_strand_id
1 'polypeptide(L)'
;MDPYMNPLDQSIPDDDLDDDELLKLEKELAPKATDYYGILNISRKASDEEIKDAYKKLCRYFHPDKHNNEGNKKLAEAKFQVIQKAYEVISDPQKRAIYDTYGEEGLNAKWEVGPKFKTSQEMQEEYEKKARLQREQELDSLVRSRGEVQISVNAAGVFDPYEPPVFTGFGQPMEPPKKKGPFHALSKTQLQQLFMRHSFETQLGSQTRAVIGGSMVSRNGMGGGNIMGTVRHTVSPKLWAEASSTLLHPRVLNLKTYYNPSSDSFINTVAQTRTFYAPPILTLTAGRRLYATTTGYVTYRTGEWSLLGWGGDVSRKMDKSSVALGVAGGKNQTSYSVELQTGIIASHIAVEYTRKLPHNAQLRLSGLVSTTGGLSASVGSDHKVSEHTRIGMSLECGVPSGVLVKFRVSRLGQKVVLPIILSTEFDIQLAFFGAVIPVSIAVALDQLLLKPRRRKQIKEKIQQLREEHADYLAMRKQEALEGQQLMVEIATRKMRQEEKKQDGLVIIKAWYGRLDDIELDEDSDEPLPEEIIDVSVVLQSLVNDSRVTVPGGHAKVIQFIYIFI
;
A
#
# COMPACT_ATOMS: atom_id res chain seq x y z
N MET A 1 -7.51 -27.08 22.65
CA MET A 1 -6.24 -26.47 22.19
C MET A 1 -6.13 -25.12 22.86
N ASP A 2 -4.96 -24.73 23.34
CA ASP A 2 -4.79 -23.39 23.89
C ASP A 2 -5.15 -22.34 22.82
N PRO A 3 -6.24 -21.58 22.96
CA PRO A 3 -6.57 -20.51 22.02
C PRO A 3 -5.53 -19.38 22.04
N TYR A 4 -4.60 -19.43 23.01
CA TYR A 4 -3.76 -18.32 23.41
C TYR A 4 -2.28 -18.51 23.12
N MET A 5 -1.93 -19.47 22.25
CA MET A 5 -0.56 -19.60 21.79
C MET A 5 -0.04 -18.31 21.17
N ASN A 6 1.06 -17.88 21.75
CA ASN A 6 1.97 -16.82 21.32
C ASN A 6 2.50 -17.14 19.91
N PRO A 7 2.23 -16.32 18.88
CA PRO A 7 2.83 -16.55 17.56
C PRO A 7 4.34 -16.25 17.49
N LEU A 8 4.95 -15.75 18.58
CA LEU A 8 6.14 -14.89 18.49
C LEU A 8 7.36 -15.32 19.31
N ASP A 9 7.65 -16.62 19.27
CA ASP A 9 9.07 -17.04 19.25
C ASP A 9 9.41 -17.84 17.99
N GLN A 10 8.78 -17.43 16.88
CA GLN A 10 9.48 -17.54 15.62
C GLN A 10 10.68 -16.61 15.74
N SER A 11 11.88 -17.14 15.47
CA SER A 11 12.94 -16.33 14.89
C SER A 11 12.34 -15.65 13.67
N ILE A 12 11.76 -14.47 13.89
CA ILE A 12 11.44 -13.51 12.86
C ILE A 12 12.74 -13.47 12.05
N PRO A 13 12.71 -13.73 10.73
CA PRO A 13 13.84 -13.39 9.92
C PRO A 13 14.04 -11.89 10.13
N ASP A 14 14.98 -11.54 11.02
CA ASP A 14 15.27 -10.17 11.49
C ASP A 14 15.58 -9.22 10.32
N ASP A 15 15.66 -9.78 9.11
CA ASP A 15 16.29 -9.19 7.97
C ASP A 15 15.33 -8.45 7.04
N ASP A 16 14.03 -8.78 6.98
CA ASP A 16 13.11 -8.27 5.92
C ASP A 16 11.62 -8.07 6.30
N LEU A 17 11.25 -7.84 7.57
CA LEU A 17 9.85 -7.47 7.90
C LEU A 17 9.48 -6.12 7.25
N ASP A 18 8.44 -6.11 6.41
CA ASP A 18 7.90 -4.89 5.80
C ASP A 18 6.82 -4.21 6.68
N ASP A 19 6.47 -2.96 6.37
CA ASP A 19 5.48 -2.18 7.14
C ASP A 19 4.12 -2.92 7.24
N ASP A 20 3.76 -3.72 6.24
CA ASP A 20 2.51 -4.50 6.19
C ASP A 20 2.60 -5.74 7.10
N GLU A 21 3.74 -6.42 7.17
CA GLU A 21 4.01 -7.52 8.09
C GLU A 21 4.07 -7.05 9.55
N LEU A 22 4.64 -5.86 9.80
CA LEU A 22 4.63 -5.25 11.12
C LEU A 22 3.21 -4.94 11.60
N LEU A 23 2.35 -4.47 10.70
CA LEU A 23 0.94 -4.20 10.99
C LEU A 23 0.14 -5.49 11.22
N LYS A 24 0.49 -6.59 10.54
CA LYS A 24 -0.04 -7.92 10.85
C LYS A 24 0.40 -8.37 12.24
N LEU A 25 1.68 -8.20 12.58
CA LEU A 25 2.23 -8.54 13.90
C LEU A 25 1.53 -7.75 15.00
N GLU A 26 1.34 -6.44 14.83
CA GLU A 26 0.56 -5.60 15.75
C GLU A 26 -0.86 -6.13 15.95
N LYS A 27 -1.54 -6.53 14.87
CA LYS A 27 -2.89 -7.10 14.93
C LYS A 27 -2.92 -8.49 15.59
N GLU A 28 -1.84 -9.26 15.49
CA GLU A 28 -1.71 -10.56 16.13
C GLU A 28 -1.36 -10.47 17.62
N LEU A 29 -0.56 -9.48 18.01
CA LEU A 29 -0.18 -9.16 19.39
C LEU A 29 -1.30 -8.46 20.16
N ALA A 30 -2.19 -7.76 19.47
CA ALA A 30 -3.33 -7.09 20.11
C ALA A 30 -4.20 -8.10 20.88
N PRO A 31 -4.71 -7.75 22.07
CA PRO A 31 -5.59 -8.61 22.85
C PRO A 31 -6.83 -8.94 22.03
N LYS A 32 -6.91 -10.17 21.51
CA LYS A 32 -8.09 -10.64 20.78
C LYS A 32 -9.26 -10.79 21.75
N ALA A 33 -10.39 -10.22 21.35
CA ALA A 33 -11.68 -10.49 21.95
C ALA A 33 -11.92 -12.01 22.04
N THR A 34 -12.70 -12.40 23.04
CA THR A 34 -13.01 -13.77 23.41
C THR A 34 -13.41 -14.62 22.19
N ASP A 35 -12.64 -15.68 21.86
CA ASP A 35 -13.02 -16.62 20.79
C ASP A 35 -13.99 -17.68 21.33
N TYR A 36 -15.28 -17.53 21.02
CA TYR A 36 -16.34 -18.44 21.47
C TYR A 36 -16.20 -19.85 20.86
N TYR A 37 -15.64 -19.98 19.66
CA TYR A 37 -15.36 -21.30 19.08
C TYR A 37 -14.19 -21.98 19.80
N GLY A 38 -13.19 -21.17 20.18
CA GLY A 38 -12.07 -21.62 21.02
C GLY A 38 -12.52 -22.09 22.40
N ILE A 39 -13.44 -21.35 23.04
CA ILE A 39 -14.02 -21.73 24.35
C ILE A 39 -14.77 -23.06 24.26
N LEU A 40 -15.57 -23.24 23.20
CA LEU A 40 -16.30 -24.49 22.98
C LEU A 40 -15.41 -25.62 22.44
N ASN A 41 -14.15 -25.30 22.09
CA ASN A 41 -13.18 -26.22 21.49
C ASN A 41 -13.76 -26.91 20.24
N ILE A 42 -14.34 -26.13 19.33
CA ILE A 42 -14.94 -26.61 18.08
C ILE A 42 -14.40 -25.83 16.88
N SER A 43 -14.50 -26.43 15.69
CA SER A 43 -14.16 -25.73 14.46
C SER A 43 -15.20 -24.65 14.15
N ARG A 44 -14.80 -23.56 13.48
CA ARG A 44 -15.74 -22.54 12.96
C ARG A 44 -16.74 -23.13 11.96
N LYS A 45 -16.39 -24.24 11.31
CA LYS A 45 -17.24 -25.01 10.39
C LYS A 45 -18.06 -26.11 11.09
N ALA A 46 -18.06 -26.17 12.43
CA ALA A 46 -18.77 -27.20 13.17
C ALA A 46 -20.26 -27.18 12.89
N SER A 47 -20.85 -28.38 12.84
CA SER A 47 -22.30 -28.58 12.68
C SER A 47 -23.04 -28.25 13.98
N ASP A 48 -24.35 -28.02 13.88
CA ASP A 48 -25.18 -27.71 15.06
C ASP A 48 -25.22 -28.87 16.08
N GLU A 49 -25.04 -30.11 15.59
CA GLU A 49 -24.92 -31.30 16.44
C GLU A 49 -23.60 -31.30 17.21
N GLU A 50 -22.49 -30.99 16.54
CA GLU A 50 -21.15 -30.86 17.16
C GLU A 50 -21.13 -29.74 18.21
N ILE A 51 -21.78 -28.60 17.94
CA ILE A 51 -21.90 -27.48 18.88
C ILE A 51 -22.61 -27.91 20.15
N LYS A 52 -23.75 -28.61 20.03
CA LYS A 52 -24.53 -29.09 21.17
C LYS A 52 -23.78 -30.13 21.99
N ASP A 53 -23.07 -31.04 21.33
CA ASP A 53 -22.33 -32.09 22.00
C ASP A 53 -21.09 -31.56 22.71
N ALA A 54 -20.38 -30.59 22.12
CA ALA A 54 -19.27 -29.91 22.77
C ALA A 54 -19.74 -29.14 24.02
N TYR A 55 -20.84 -28.39 23.94
CA TYR A 55 -21.42 -27.69 25.08
C TYR A 55 -21.79 -28.65 26.22
N LYS A 56 -22.49 -29.76 25.93
CA LYS A 56 -22.83 -30.79 26.94
C LYS A 56 -21.60 -31.37 27.63
N LYS A 57 -20.52 -31.62 26.88
CA LYS A 57 -19.26 -32.13 27.43
C LYS A 57 -18.62 -31.11 28.38
N LEU A 58 -18.50 -29.85 27.95
CA LEU A 58 -17.93 -28.77 28.77
C LEU A 58 -18.76 -28.49 30.03
N CYS A 59 -20.09 -28.46 29.93
CA CYS A 59 -20.97 -28.34 31.10
C CYS A 59 -20.75 -29.46 32.12
N ARG A 60 -20.47 -30.69 31.68
CA ARG A 60 -20.16 -31.80 32.59
C ARG A 60 -18.80 -31.66 33.27
N TYR A 61 -17.87 -30.88 32.73
CA TYR A 61 -16.54 -30.67 33.32
C TYR A 61 -16.53 -29.47 34.27
N PHE A 62 -17.22 -28.38 33.90
CA PHE A 62 -17.22 -27.13 34.65
C PHE A 62 -18.47 -26.89 35.51
N HIS A 63 -19.29 -27.92 35.78
CA HIS A 63 -20.46 -27.78 36.66
C HIS A 63 -20.04 -27.53 38.13
N PRO A 64 -20.60 -26.55 38.84
CA PRO A 64 -20.20 -26.24 40.22
C PRO A 64 -20.40 -27.42 41.19
N ASP A 65 -21.46 -28.23 41.02
CA ASP A 65 -21.72 -29.40 41.87
C ASP A 65 -20.66 -30.51 41.82
N LYS A 66 -19.79 -30.52 40.81
CA LYS A 66 -18.76 -31.55 40.69
C LYS A 66 -17.46 -31.23 41.43
N HIS A 67 -17.30 -29.99 41.88
CA HIS A 67 -16.09 -29.53 42.55
C HIS A 67 -16.36 -29.44 44.04
N ASN A 68 -15.59 -30.14 44.86
CA ASN A 68 -15.85 -30.20 46.32
C ASN A 68 -15.34 -28.96 47.07
N ASN A 69 -14.29 -28.31 46.58
CA ASN A 69 -13.67 -27.15 47.21
C ASN A 69 -14.42 -25.84 46.87
N GLU A 70 -14.68 -24.98 47.87
CA GLU A 70 -15.36 -23.69 47.64
C GLU A 70 -14.64 -22.76 46.66
N GLY A 71 -13.29 -22.76 46.66
CA GLY A 71 -12.49 -22.02 45.69
C GLY A 71 -12.69 -22.53 44.25
N ASN A 72 -12.69 -23.86 44.07
CA ASN A 72 -12.88 -24.49 42.76
C ASN A 72 -14.33 -24.33 42.27
N LYS A 73 -15.31 -24.31 43.17
CA LYS A 73 -16.72 -24.05 42.82
C LYS A 73 -16.90 -22.66 42.19
N LYS A 74 -16.29 -21.62 42.77
CA LYS A 74 -16.36 -20.25 42.24
C LYS A 74 -15.68 -20.12 40.88
N LEU A 75 -14.50 -20.73 40.72
CA LEU A 75 -13.79 -20.76 39.43
C LEU A 75 -14.56 -21.53 38.36
N ALA A 76 -15.17 -22.67 38.73
CA ALA A 76 -16.01 -23.45 37.83
C ALA A 76 -17.27 -22.68 37.40
N GLU A 77 -17.91 -21.96 38.32
CA GLU A 77 -19.07 -21.11 38.03
C GLU A 77 -18.72 -19.99 37.02
N ALA A 78 -17.60 -19.30 37.22
CA ALA A 78 -17.13 -18.26 36.29
C ALA A 78 -16.87 -18.81 34.89
N LYS A 79 -16.16 -19.95 34.77
CA LYS A 79 -15.93 -20.61 33.46
C LYS A 79 -17.22 -21.14 32.85
N PHE A 80 -18.16 -21.64 33.66
CA PHE A 80 -19.46 -22.13 33.20
C PHE A 80 -20.30 -21.02 32.56
N GLN A 81 -20.33 -19.82 33.15
CA GLN A 81 -21.02 -18.66 32.57
C GLN A 81 -20.44 -18.26 31.21
N VAL A 82 -19.10 -18.30 31.06
CA VAL A 82 -18.43 -18.01 29.78
C VAL A 82 -18.77 -19.04 28.71
N ILE A 83 -18.80 -20.34 29.07
CA ILE A 83 -19.20 -21.43 28.17
C ILE A 83 -20.66 -21.28 27.74
N GLN A 84 -21.56 -20.92 28.67
CA GLN A 84 -22.97 -20.69 28.39
C GLN A 84 -23.17 -19.51 27.42
N LYS A 85 -22.46 -18.40 27.64
CA LYS A 85 -22.48 -17.23 26.74
C LYS A 85 -21.99 -17.61 25.33
N ALA A 86 -20.90 -18.36 25.23
CA ALA A 86 -20.36 -18.84 23.95
C ALA A 86 -21.37 -19.71 23.19
N TYR A 87 -22.03 -20.64 23.88
CA TYR A 87 -23.06 -21.49 23.29
C TYR A 87 -24.29 -20.68 22.84
N GLU A 88 -24.76 -19.71 23.62
CA GLU A 88 -25.91 -18.88 23.25
C GLU A 88 -25.66 -18.11 21.95
N VAL A 89 -24.44 -17.59 21.78
CA VAL A 89 -24.07 -16.84 20.58
C VAL A 89 -23.88 -17.74 19.36
N ILE A 90 -23.19 -18.88 19.52
CA ILE A 90 -22.88 -19.77 18.39
C ILE A 90 -24.08 -20.64 17.98
N SER A 91 -24.97 -20.99 18.90
CA SER A 91 -26.13 -21.84 18.61
C SER A 91 -27.24 -21.11 17.84
N ASP A 92 -27.33 -19.79 17.94
CA ASP A 92 -28.28 -18.97 17.18
C ASP A 92 -27.66 -18.58 15.82
N PRO A 93 -28.23 -19.00 14.67
CA PRO A 93 -27.69 -18.67 13.36
C PRO A 93 -27.51 -17.16 13.11
N GLN A 94 -28.37 -16.32 13.69
CA GLN A 94 -28.28 -14.86 13.52
C GLN A 94 -27.13 -14.28 14.34
N LYS A 95 -27.03 -14.66 15.62
CA LYS A 95 -25.93 -14.21 16.50
C LYS A 95 -24.58 -14.78 16.03
N ARG A 96 -24.56 -16.03 15.55
CA ARG A 96 -23.38 -16.67 14.95
C ARG A 96 -22.90 -15.88 13.72
N ALA A 97 -23.81 -15.50 12.82
CA ALA A 97 -23.46 -14.70 11.65
C ALA A 97 -22.92 -13.31 12.02
N ILE A 98 -23.50 -12.65 13.03
CA ILE A 98 -23.01 -11.35 13.54
C ILE A 98 -21.63 -11.52 14.17
N TYR A 99 -21.44 -12.52 15.02
CA TYR A 99 -20.18 -12.82 15.70
C TYR A 99 -19.07 -13.20 14.71
N ASP A 100 -19.38 -14.01 13.69
CA ASP A 100 -18.44 -14.39 12.63
C ASP A 100 -18.00 -13.20 11.77
N THR A 101 -18.81 -12.14 11.71
CA THR A 101 -18.56 -10.96 10.87
C THR A 101 -17.92 -9.80 11.64
N TYR A 102 -18.28 -9.62 12.91
CA TYR A 102 -17.96 -8.40 13.68
C TYR A 102 -17.35 -8.71 15.06
N GLY A 103 -17.18 -9.98 15.42
CA GLY A 103 -16.70 -10.38 16.75
C GLY A 103 -17.67 -10.04 17.87
N GLU A 104 -17.16 -10.00 19.11
CA GLU A 104 -17.98 -9.71 20.31
C GLU A 104 -18.57 -8.29 20.30
N GLU A 105 -17.89 -7.33 19.67
CA GLU A 105 -18.34 -5.95 19.55
C GLU A 105 -19.63 -5.81 18.71
N GLY A 106 -19.77 -6.63 17.67
CA GLY A 106 -20.96 -6.61 16.81
C GLY A 106 -22.23 -7.12 17.50
N LEU A 107 -22.11 -7.96 18.53
CA LEU A 107 -23.25 -8.46 19.31
C LEU A 107 -23.88 -7.38 20.18
N ASN A 108 -23.14 -6.32 20.50
CA ASN A 108 -23.61 -5.20 21.31
C ASN A 108 -24.28 -4.08 20.48
N ALA A 109 -24.16 -4.12 19.15
CA ALA A 109 -24.76 -3.13 18.25
C ALA A 109 -26.16 -3.56 17.76
N LYS A 110 -27.13 -2.64 17.72
CA LYS A 110 -28.46 -2.88 17.11
C LYS A 110 -28.37 -2.72 15.59
N TRP A 111 -28.53 -3.82 14.85
CA TRP A 111 -28.46 -3.84 13.38
C TRP A 111 -29.85 -3.79 12.73
N GLU A 112 -30.02 -2.97 11.70
CA GLU A 112 -31.14 -3.05 10.74
C GLU A 112 -30.60 -3.60 9.41
N VAL A 113 -30.95 -4.84 9.06
CA VAL A 113 -30.41 -5.52 7.87
C VAL A 113 -31.45 -5.50 6.75
N GLY A 114 -31.15 -4.78 5.66
CA GLY A 114 -31.98 -4.73 4.44
C GLY A 114 -31.71 -5.89 3.46
N PRO A 115 -32.57 -6.11 2.43
CA PRO A 115 -32.54 -7.34 1.65
C PRO A 115 -31.66 -7.24 0.39
N LYS A 116 -30.61 -8.06 0.33
CA LYS A 116 -30.13 -8.82 -0.84
C LYS A 116 -28.94 -9.69 -0.40
N PHE A 117 -29.14 -11.01 -0.38
CA PHE A 117 -28.14 -11.99 0.04
C PHE A 117 -26.96 -12.04 -0.94
N LYS A 118 -25.89 -11.31 -0.60
CA LYS A 118 -24.52 -11.68 -0.99
C LYS A 118 -23.97 -12.65 0.07
N THR A 119 -23.09 -13.55 -0.33
CA THR A 119 -22.48 -14.54 0.58
C THR A 119 -21.72 -13.82 1.70
N SER A 120 -21.70 -14.36 2.93
CA SER A 120 -21.06 -13.69 4.10
C SER A 120 -19.60 -13.31 3.84
N GLN A 121 -18.86 -14.17 3.14
CA GLN A 121 -17.46 -13.93 2.75
C GLN A 121 -17.32 -12.79 1.72
N GLU A 122 -18.19 -12.74 0.71
CA GLU A 122 -18.17 -11.68 -0.29
C GLU A 122 -18.60 -10.33 0.29
N MET A 123 -19.50 -10.34 1.29
CA MET A 123 -19.88 -9.13 2.04
C MET A 123 -18.73 -8.62 2.92
N GLN A 124 -17.99 -9.52 3.58
CA GLN A 124 -16.81 -9.18 4.38
C GLN A 124 -15.72 -8.54 3.51
N GLU A 125 -15.36 -9.19 2.40
CA GLU A 125 -14.34 -8.67 1.49
C GLU A 125 -14.75 -7.34 0.85
N GLU A 126 -16.01 -7.19 0.44
CA GLU A 126 -16.49 -5.95 -0.16
C GLU A 126 -16.57 -4.82 0.88
N TYR A 127 -16.92 -5.13 2.12
CA TYR A 127 -17.00 -4.15 3.20
C TYR A 127 -15.63 -3.70 3.67
N GLU A 128 -14.69 -4.62 3.92
CA GLU A 128 -13.31 -4.28 4.26
C GLU A 128 -12.66 -3.44 3.15
N LYS A 129 -12.93 -3.84 1.89
CA LYS A 129 -12.49 -3.09 0.72
C LYS A 129 -13.10 -1.69 0.68
N LYS A 130 -14.40 -1.54 1.00
CA LYS A 130 -15.08 -0.22 1.06
C LYS A 130 -14.59 0.64 2.22
N ALA A 131 -14.43 0.08 3.42
CA ALA A 131 -13.95 0.79 4.59
C ALA A 131 -12.50 1.28 4.41
N ARG A 132 -11.64 0.45 3.79
CA ARG A 132 -10.28 0.87 3.41
C ARG A 132 -10.30 1.99 2.37
N LEU A 133 -11.14 1.86 1.35
CA LEU A 133 -11.33 2.89 0.32
C LEU A 133 -11.85 4.21 0.91
N GLN A 134 -12.79 4.14 1.87
CA GLN A 134 -13.33 5.30 2.56
C GLN A 134 -12.26 5.97 3.42
N ARG A 135 -11.51 5.22 4.22
CA ARG A 135 -10.39 5.76 5.01
C ARG A 135 -9.32 6.41 4.12
N GLU A 136 -8.96 5.76 3.01
CA GLU A 136 -8.00 6.31 2.05
C GLU A 136 -8.54 7.59 1.39
N GLN A 137 -9.83 7.61 1.00
CA GLN A 137 -10.49 8.81 0.46
C GLN A 137 -10.60 9.95 1.48
N GLU A 138 -10.87 9.63 2.74
CA GLU A 138 -10.92 10.60 3.84
C GLU A 138 -9.55 11.19 4.09
N LEU A 139 -8.50 10.37 4.19
CA LEU A 139 -7.11 10.82 4.31
C LEU A 139 -6.66 11.69 3.11
N ASP A 140 -6.99 11.28 1.88
CA ASP A 140 -6.75 12.08 0.68
C ASP A 140 -7.54 13.39 0.70
N SER A 141 -8.73 13.42 1.32
CA SER A 141 -9.55 14.62 1.49
C SER A 141 -9.06 15.55 2.61
N LEU A 142 -8.26 15.04 3.57
CA LEU A 142 -7.59 15.86 4.58
C LEU A 142 -6.50 16.72 3.92
N VAL A 143 -5.80 16.18 2.91
CA VAL A 143 -4.77 16.91 2.16
C VAL A 143 -5.35 17.55 0.91
N ARG A 144 -6.17 18.60 1.12
CA ARG A 144 -6.76 19.43 0.06
C ARG A 144 -5.75 20.28 -0.72
N SER A 145 -4.49 20.24 -0.31
CA SER A 145 -3.38 21.01 -0.84
C SER A 145 -2.46 20.10 -1.65
N ARG A 146 -2.26 20.41 -2.93
CA ARG A 146 -1.32 19.69 -3.81
C ARG A 146 -0.21 20.64 -4.23
N GLY A 147 1.02 20.23 -4.01
CA GLY A 147 2.22 21.01 -4.34
C GLY A 147 3.14 20.24 -5.28
N GLU A 148 3.71 20.91 -6.27
CA GLU A 148 4.79 20.39 -7.09
C GLU A 148 5.93 21.42 -7.13
N VAL A 149 7.14 20.98 -6.81
CA VAL A 149 8.37 21.77 -6.90
C VAL A 149 9.33 21.02 -7.80
N GLN A 150 9.71 21.63 -8.92
CA GLN A 150 10.70 21.11 -9.83
C GLN A 150 11.90 22.04 -9.89
N ILE A 151 13.09 21.50 -9.58
CA ILE A 151 14.36 22.22 -9.58
C ILE A 151 15.22 21.60 -10.65
N SER A 152 15.40 22.27 -11.78
CA SER A 152 16.17 21.74 -12.91
C SER A 152 17.59 22.28 -12.85
N VAL A 153 18.55 21.36 -12.68
CA VAL A 153 19.97 21.68 -12.55
C VAL A 153 20.68 21.24 -13.83
N ASN A 154 21.40 22.17 -14.45
CA ASN A 154 22.32 21.85 -15.53
C ASN A 154 23.70 21.57 -14.94
N ALA A 155 24.14 20.32 -15.05
CA ALA A 155 25.44 19.85 -14.61
C ALA A 155 26.35 19.46 -15.80
N ALA A 156 25.97 19.79 -17.04
CA ALA A 156 26.79 19.47 -18.22
C ALA A 156 28.21 20.04 -18.13
N GLY A 157 28.36 21.26 -17.61
CA GLY A 157 29.68 21.89 -17.42
C GLY A 157 30.59 21.20 -16.40
N VAL A 158 30.06 20.29 -15.55
CA VAL A 158 30.87 19.47 -14.64
C VAL A 158 31.66 18.42 -15.42
N PHE A 159 31.05 17.88 -16.48
CA PHE A 159 31.59 16.78 -17.29
C PHE A 159 32.20 17.25 -18.60
N ASP A 160 32.00 18.51 -18.99
CA ASP A 160 32.63 19.09 -20.16
C ASP A 160 34.16 19.21 -19.96
N PRO A 161 34.98 18.52 -20.77
CA PRO A 161 36.43 18.61 -20.67
C PRO A 161 36.97 19.96 -21.15
N TYR A 162 36.18 20.72 -21.92
CA TYR A 162 36.59 21.99 -22.50
C TYR A 162 36.43 23.13 -21.49
N GLU A 163 37.52 23.86 -21.24
CA GLU A 163 37.48 25.14 -20.55
C GLU A 163 37.87 26.23 -21.56
N PRO A 164 37.02 27.25 -21.76
CA PRO A 164 37.35 28.33 -22.68
C PRO A 164 38.62 29.05 -22.20
N PRO A 165 39.53 29.43 -23.12
CA PRO A 165 40.74 30.16 -22.76
C PRO A 165 40.38 31.51 -22.13
N VAL A 166 41.14 31.91 -21.11
CA VAL A 166 40.97 33.23 -20.49
C VAL A 166 41.77 34.23 -21.32
N PHE A 167 41.09 35.25 -21.85
CA PHE A 167 41.74 36.31 -22.60
C PHE A 167 42.13 37.45 -21.66
N THR A 168 43.40 37.86 -21.69
CA THR A 168 43.86 39.07 -20.99
C THR A 168 43.39 40.32 -21.74
N GLY A 169 43.51 41.50 -21.12
CA GLY A 169 43.13 42.78 -21.73
C GLY A 169 43.80 43.11 -23.07
N PHE A 170 44.82 42.36 -23.48
CA PHE A 170 45.51 42.46 -24.77
C PHE A 170 45.11 41.37 -25.79
N GLY A 171 44.07 40.57 -25.51
CA GLY A 171 43.51 39.61 -26.47
C GLY A 171 44.32 38.34 -26.71
N GLN A 172 45.38 38.09 -25.93
CA GLN A 172 46.13 36.82 -26.00
C GLN A 172 45.41 35.73 -25.19
N PRO A 173 45.18 34.54 -25.78
CA PRO A 173 44.62 33.40 -25.05
C PRO A 173 45.64 32.87 -24.05
N MET A 174 45.28 32.84 -22.78
CA MET A 174 46.06 32.19 -21.72
C MET A 174 45.53 30.78 -21.50
N GLU A 175 46.43 29.83 -21.18
CA GLU A 175 46.00 28.49 -20.78
C GLU A 175 45.06 28.59 -19.56
N PRO A 176 43.93 27.86 -19.57
CA PRO A 176 43.01 27.87 -18.45
C PRO A 176 43.75 27.40 -17.19
N PRO A 177 43.45 27.99 -16.01
CA PRO A 177 44.09 27.59 -14.77
C PRO A 177 43.89 26.09 -14.53
N LYS A 178 44.95 25.37 -14.14
CA LYS A 178 44.92 23.91 -13.91
C LYS A 178 43.70 23.52 -13.06
N LYS A 179 42.97 22.49 -13.53
CA LYS A 179 41.72 21.98 -12.93
C LYS A 179 41.83 21.92 -11.40
N LYS A 180 41.08 22.79 -10.71
CA LYS A 180 40.87 22.68 -9.26
C LYS A 180 39.98 21.45 -8.99
N GLY A 181 40.12 20.84 -7.82
CA GLY A 181 39.50 19.55 -7.45
C GLY A 181 37.96 19.47 -7.60
N PRO A 182 37.32 18.37 -7.17
CA PRO A 182 35.93 18.04 -7.50
C PRO A 182 34.90 19.13 -7.13
N PHE A 183 35.17 19.91 -6.08
CA PHE A 183 34.31 21.02 -5.68
C PHE A 183 34.30 22.20 -6.68
N HIS A 184 35.37 22.41 -7.46
CA HIS A 184 35.37 23.42 -8.51
C HIS A 184 34.53 22.98 -9.71
N ALA A 185 34.57 21.69 -10.06
CA ALA A 185 33.69 21.15 -11.11
C ALA A 185 32.21 21.37 -10.73
N LEU A 186 31.83 21.12 -9.47
CA LEU A 186 30.48 21.40 -8.97
C LEU A 186 30.07 22.88 -9.05
N SER A 187 31.02 23.82 -8.97
CA SER A 187 30.73 25.24 -9.13
C SER A 187 30.27 25.64 -10.55
N LYS A 188 30.50 24.78 -11.55
CA LYS A 188 30.02 24.95 -12.93
C LYS A 188 28.55 24.56 -13.11
N THR A 189 27.91 24.01 -12.07
CA THR A 189 26.48 23.70 -12.12
C THR A 189 25.65 24.97 -12.13
N GLN A 190 24.59 25.00 -12.94
CA GLN A 190 23.69 26.15 -13.06
C GLN A 190 22.25 25.72 -12.82
N LEU A 191 21.48 26.55 -12.10
CA LEU A 191 20.04 26.37 -12.01
C LEU A 191 19.40 26.83 -13.32
N GLN A 192 18.94 25.88 -14.13
CA GLN A 192 18.33 26.18 -15.44
C GLN A 192 16.88 26.66 -15.27
N GLN A 193 16.12 25.97 -14.42
CA GLN A 193 14.70 26.27 -14.23
C GLN A 193 14.22 25.88 -12.83
N LEU A 194 13.52 26.80 -12.17
CA LEU A 194 12.66 26.51 -11.02
C LEU A 194 11.20 26.55 -11.47
N PHE A 195 10.45 25.49 -11.19
CA PHE A 195 9.00 25.42 -11.43
C PHE A 195 8.31 25.07 -10.11
N MET A 196 7.31 25.85 -9.72
CA MET A 196 6.50 25.57 -8.55
C MET A 196 5.04 25.65 -8.94
N ARG A 197 4.23 24.71 -8.47
CA ARG A 197 2.78 24.73 -8.61
C ARG A 197 2.18 24.36 -7.27
N HIS A 198 1.17 25.10 -6.85
CA HIS A 198 0.44 24.80 -5.63
C HIS A 198 -1.04 25.03 -5.85
N SER A 199 -1.89 24.09 -5.46
CA SER A 199 -3.34 24.18 -5.65
C SER A 199 -4.10 23.66 -4.45
N PHE A 200 -5.17 24.36 -4.10
CA PHE A 200 -6.13 23.98 -3.09
C PHE A 200 -7.45 23.60 -3.74
N GLU A 201 -8.01 22.47 -3.35
CA GLU A 201 -9.33 22.01 -3.79
C GLU A 201 -10.35 22.21 -2.66
N THR A 202 -11.50 22.80 -2.99
CA THR A 202 -12.64 22.92 -2.08
C THR A 202 -13.93 22.47 -2.77
N GLN A 203 -14.85 21.89 -2.00
CA GLN A 203 -16.16 21.51 -2.49
C GLN A 203 -17.15 22.64 -2.18
N LEU A 204 -17.74 23.24 -3.20
CA LEU A 204 -18.77 24.29 -3.06
C LEU A 204 -20.17 23.69 -2.88
N GLY A 205 -20.36 22.43 -3.30
CA GLY A 205 -21.59 21.67 -3.13
C GLY A 205 -21.38 20.21 -3.52
N SER A 206 -22.47 19.42 -3.55
CA SER A 206 -22.41 17.99 -3.86
C SER A 206 -21.91 17.68 -5.29
N GLN A 207 -22.11 18.61 -6.23
CA GLN A 207 -21.78 18.45 -7.65
C GLN A 207 -20.73 19.46 -8.16
N THR A 208 -20.29 20.39 -7.31
CA THR A 208 -19.41 21.50 -7.73
C THR A 208 -18.16 21.56 -6.87
N ARG A 209 -17.00 21.59 -7.52
CA ARG A 209 -15.70 21.74 -6.89
C ARG A 209 -15.00 22.96 -7.46
N ALA A 210 -14.33 23.71 -6.59
CA ALA A 210 -13.46 24.81 -6.97
C ALA A 210 -12.02 24.46 -6.62
N VAL A 211 -11.10 24.70 -7.55
CA VAL A 211 -9.66 24.57 -7.35
C VAL A 211 -9.04 25.95 -7.59
N ILE A 212 -8.25 26.41 -6.63
CA ILE A 212 -7.49 27.65 -6.76
C ILE A 212 -6.03 27.28 -6.62
N GLY A 213 -5.20 27.65 -7.59
CA GLY A 213 -3.78 27.37 -7.51
C GLY A 213 -2.91 28.40 -8.19
N GLY A 214 -1.69 28.53 -7.71
CA GLY A 214 -0.63 29.31 -8.33
C GLY A 214 0.35 28.40 -9.06
N SER A 215 0.90 28.87 -10.17
CA SER A 215 2.12 28.32 -10.75
C SER A 215 3.15 29.43 -10.93
N MET A 216 4.41 29.10 -10.72
CA MET A 216 5.56 29.96 -10.91
C MET A 216 6.60 29.20 -11.72
N VAL A 217 7.21 29.90 -12.68
CA VAL A 217 8.33 29.40 -13.45
C VAL A 217 9.40 30.48 -13.45
N SER A 218 10.62 30.14 -13.03
CA SER A 218 11.80 30.96 -13.22
C SER A 218 12.79 30.21 -14.10
N ARG A 219 13.22 30.83 -15.19
CA ARG A 219 14.22 30.29 -16.13
C ARG A 219 15.30 31.32 -16.33
N ASN A 220 16.55 30.96 -16.07
CA ASN A 220 17.72 31.83 -16.28
C ASN A 220 17.55 33.26 -15.70
N GLY A 221 17.01 33.37 -14.48
CA GLY A 221 16.80 34.65 -13.80
C GLY A 221 15.54 35.42 -14.19
N MET A 222 14.81 35.01 -15.22
CA MET A 222 13.49 35.57 -15.56
C MET A 222 12.37 34.69 -15.00
N GLY A 223 11.60 35.27 -14.08
CA GLY A 223 10.48 34.62 -13.41
C GLY A 223 9.13 35.15 -13.88
N GLY A 224 8.16 34.24 -14.02
CA GLY A 224 6.76 34.56 -14.22
C GLY A 224 5.89 33.66 -13.36
N GLY A 225 4.81 34.22 -12.82
CA GLY A 225 3.83 33.47 -12.04
C GLY A 225 2.42 33.74 -12.55
N ASN A 226 1.54 32.76 -12.40
CA ASN A 226 0.13 32.93 -12.68
C ASN A 226 -0.73 32.26 -11.61
N ILE A 227 -1.92 32.82 -11.39
CA ILE A 227 -2.93 32.26 -10.50
C ILE A 227 -4.05 31.74 -11.40
N MET A 228 -4.46 30.50 -11.19
CA MET A 228 -5.50 29.81 -11.94
C MET A 228 -6.64 29.44 -10.99
N GLY A 229 -7.84 29.91 -11.32
CA GLY A 229 -9.08 29.45 -10.72
C GLY A 229 -9.78 28.48 -11.65
N THR A 230 -10.22 27.35 -11.11
CA THR A 230 -10.89 26.28 -11.84
C THR A 230 -12.18 25.91 -11.13
N VAL A 231 -13.29 25.86 -11.85
CA VAL A 231 -14.58 25.37 -11.36
C VAL A 231 -14.95 24.13 -12.14
N ARG A 232 -15.09 23.01 -11.45
CA ARG A 232 -15.56 21.74 -11.98
C ARG A 232 -16.99 21.49 -11.52
N HIS A 233 -17.89 21.24 -12.46
CA HIS A 233 -19.30 20.97 -12.19
C HIS A 233 -19.73 19.66 -12.87
N THR A 234 -20.30 18.75 -12.10
CA THR A 234 -20.82 17.47 -12.59
C THR A 234 -22.32 17.62 -12.88
N VAL A 235 -22.67 17.81 -14.15
CA VAL A 235 -24.07 17.98 -14.59
C VAL A 235 -24.85 16.67 -14.49
N SER A 236 -24.20 15.55 -14.82
CA SER A 236 -24.77 14.21 -14.68
C SER A 236 -23.64 13.19 -14.45
N PRO A 237 -23.93 11.95 -14.05
CA PRO A 237 -22.90 10.90 -13.95
C PRO A 237 -22.14 10.64 -15.26
N LYS A 238 -22.73 11.02 -16.40
CA LYS A 238 -22.14 10.87 -17.73
C LYS A 238 -21.47 12.14 -18.25
N LEU A 239 -21.75 13.31 -17.69
CA LEU A 239 -21.29 14.60 -18.20
C LEU A 239 -20.78 15.47 -17.06
N TRP A 240 -19.52 15.88 -17.16
CA TRP A 240 -18.97 16.93 -16.31
C TRP A 240 -18.19 17.94 -17.12
N ALA A 241 -18.16 19.17 -16.63
CA ALA A 241 -17.46 20.28 -17.24
C ALA A 241 -16.53 20.95 -16.22
N GLU A 242 -15.43 21.51 -16.71
CA GLU A 242 -14.43 22.20 -15.93
C GLU A 242 -14.04 23.48 -16.68
N ALA A 243 -14.28 24.63 -16.06
CA ALA A 243 -13.91 25.94 -16.58
C ALA A 243 -12.74 26.47 -15.75
N SER A 244 -11.64 26.83 -16.39
CA SER A 244 -10.45 27.39 -15.74
C SER A 244 -10.07 28.72 -16.37
N SER A 245 -9.64 29.65 -15.53
CA SER A 245 -9.17 30.97 -15.95
C SER A 245 -7.89 31.34 -15.21
N THR A 246 -6.92 31.85 -15.95
CA THR A 246 -5.73 32.47 -15.35
C THR A 246 -5.92 33.98 -15.15
N LEU A 247 -5.49 34.48 -14.00
CA LEU A 247 -5.72 35.86 -13.56
C LEU A 247 -4.68 36.84 -14.14
N LEU A 248 -3.42 36.43 -14.16
CA LEU A 248 -2.28 37.25 -14.60
C LEU A 248 -1.96 37.00 -16.08
N HIS A 249 -1.23 37.92 -16.70
CA HIS A 249 -0.82 37.78 -18.10
C HIS A 249 0.19 36.63 -18.29
N PRO A 250 0.06 35.80 -19.34
CA PRO A 250 -1.05 35.77 -20.29
C PRO A 250 -2.33 35.17 -19.68
N ARG A 251 -3.47 35.81 -19.96
CA ARG A 251 -4.80 35.34 -19.56
C ARG A 251 -5.24 34.23 -20.52
N VAL A 252 -5.55 33.06 -19.97
CA VAL A 252 -5.99 31.89 -20.73
C VAL A 252 -7.26 31.37 -20.10
N LEU A 253 -8.26 31.14 -20.94
CA LEU A 253 -9.51 30.47 -20.57
C LEU A 253 -9.48 29.07 -21.15
N ASN A 254 -9.70 28.08 -20.29
CA ASN A 254 -9.81 26.69 -20.66
C ASN A 254 -11.18 26.18 -20.27
N LEU A 255 -11.91 25.62 -21.22
CA LEU A 255 -13.14 24.89 -20.99
C LEU A 255 -12.90 23.43 -21.36
N LYS A 256 -13.03 22.54 -20.39
CA LYS A 256 -12.93 21.09 -20.58
C LYS A 256 -14.29 20.47 -20.32
N THR A 257 -14.77 19.64 -21.24
CA THR A 257 -16.00 18.86 -21.09
C THR A 257 -15.69 17.39 -21.31
N TYR A 258 -16.27 16.55 -20.47
CA TYR A 258 -16.07 15.11 -20.52
C TYR A 258 -17.42 14.43 -20.52
N TYR A 259 -17.68 13.67 -21.58
CA TYR A 259 -18.96 13.03 -21.86
C TYR A 259 -18.75 11.54 -22.10
N ASN A 260 -19.44 10.70 -21.33
CA ASN A 260 -19.46 9.25 -21.46
C ASN A 260 -20.79 8.81 -22.09
N PRO A 261 -20.89 8.71 -23.42
CA PRO A 261 -22.11 8.25 -24.08
C PRO A 261 -22.48 6.81 -23.69
N SER A 262 -21.50 5.93 -23.52
CA SER A 262 -21.67 4.53 -23.12
C SER A 262 -20.65 4.13 -22.04
N SER A 263 -20.76 2.92 -21.49
CA SER A 263 -19.78 2.39 -20.53
C SER A 263 -18.38 2.20 -21.13
N ASP A 264 -18.31 2.02 -22.45
CA ASP A 264 -17.08 1.70 -23.16
C ASP A 264 -16.52 2.86 -23.99
N SER A 265 -17.26 3.96 -24.13
CA SER A 265 -16.87 5.10 -24.96
C SER A 265 -16.86 6.40 -24.17
N PHE A 266 -15.88 7.25 -24.44
CA PHE A 266 -15.77 8.58 -23.86
C PHE A 266 -15.40 9.61 -24.92
N ILE A 267 -15.82 10.84 -24.68
CA ILE A 267 -15.49 12.01 -25.49
C ILE A 267 -15.03 13.11 -24.54
N ASN A 268 -13.82 13.62 -24.76
CA ASN A 268 -13.26 14.74 -24.03
C ASN A 268 -13.02 15.89 -25.00
N THR A 269 -13.59 17.06 -24.70
CA THR A 269 -13.40 18.27 -25.50
C THR A 269 -12.71 19.32 -24.65
N VAL A 270 -11.59 19.86 -25.12
CA VAL A 270 -10.89 20.98 -24.47
C VAL A 270 -10.86 22.15 -25.44
N ALA A 271 -11.48 23.26 -25.06
CA ALA A 271 -11.42 24.53 -25.76
C ALA A 271 -10.50 25.49 -24.98
N GLN A 272 -9.45 25.98 -25.64
CA GLN A 272 -8.50 26.92 -25.03
C GLN A 272 -8.49 28.22 -25.82
N THR A 273 -8.63 29.35 -25.14
CA THR A 273 -8.49 30.67 -25.76
C THR A 273 -7.60 31.59 -24.93
N ARG A 274 -6.70 32.31 -25.61
CA ARG A 274 -5.90 33.40 -25.04
C ARG A 274 -6.53 34.77 -25.31
N THR A 275 -7.43 34.85 -26.29
CA THR A 275 -8.05 36.07 -26.75
C THR A 275 -9.39 35.75 -27.40
N PHE A 276 -10.41 36.57 -27.14
CA PHE A 276 -11.72 36.40 -27.77
C PHE A 276 -11.75 36.86 -29.24
N TYR A 277 -10.70 37.53 -29.71
CA TYR A 277 -10.59 37.98 -31.12
C TYR A 277 -10.32 36.83 -32.11
N ALA A 278 -9.87 35.68 -31.63
CA ALA A 278 -9.66 34.47 -32.43
C ALA A 278 -10.48 33.31 -31.86
N PRO A 279 -10.88 32.34 -32.69
CA PRO A 279 -11.57 31.17 -32.20
C PRO A 279 -10.69 30.35 -31.25
N PRO A 280 -11.30 29.63 -30.28
CA PRO A 280 -10.56 28.78 -29.37
C PRO A 280 -9.93 27.60 -30.13
N ILE A 281 -8.75 27.18 -29.66
CA ILE A 281 -8.14 25.93 -30.07
C ILE A 281 -8.95 24.80 -29.46
N LEU A 282 -9.50 23.92 -30.30
CA LEU A 282 -10.30 22.78 -29.87
C LEU A 282 -9.43 21.52 -29.93
N THR A 283 -9.45 20.75 -28.84
CA THR A 283 -8.87 19.41 -28.76
C THR A 283 -9.99 18.43 -28.44
N LEU A 284 -10.32 17.57 -29.40
CA LEU A 284 -11.37 16.56 -29.32
C LEU A 284 -10.71 15.19 -29.20
N THR A 285 -10.84 14.55 -28.05
CA THR A 285 -10.41 13.16 -27.83
C THR A 285 -11.63 12.26 -27.76
N ALA A 286 -11.79 11.37 -28.73
CA ALA A 286 -12.81 10.33 -28.73
C ALA A 286 -12.15 8.97 -28.52
N GLY A 287 -12.57 8.24 -27.49
CA GLY A 287 -12.01 6.94 -27.16
C GLY A 287 -13.08 5.86 -26.97
N ARG A 288 -12.69 4.62 -27.25
CA ARG A 288 -13.52 3.44 -27.04
C ARG A 288 -12.67 2.26 -26.57
N ARG A 289 -13.21 1.50 -25.63
CA ARG A 289 -12.67 0.21 -25.21
C ARG A 289 -12.79 -0.78 -26.36
N LEU A 290 -11.64 -1.24 -26.87
CA LEU A 290 -11.55 -2.20 -27.98
C LEU A 290 -11.60 -3.63 -27.46
N TYR A 291 -10.95 -3.89 -26.32
CA TYR A 291 -10.92 -5.18 -25.63
C TYR A 291 -11.06 -4.99 -24.11
N ALA A 292 -11.25 -6.08 -23.37
CA ALA A 292 -11.38 -6.03 -21.91
C ALA A 292 -10.25 -5.24 -21.22
N THR A 293 -9.04 -5.26 -21.74
CA THR A 293 -7.87 -4.61 -21.14
C THR A 293 -7.35 -3.41 -21.94
N THR A 294 -7.98 -3.05 -23.06
CA THR A 294 -7.36 -2.17 -24.06
C THR A 294 -8.36 -1.16 -24.60
N THR A 295 -7.97 0.11 -24.59
CA THR A 295 -8.76 1.26 -25.03
C THR A 295 -8.01 1.99 -26.13
N GLY A 296 -8.66 2.15 -27.27
CA GLY A 296 -8.17 3.01 -28.36
C GLY A 296 -8.77 4.41 -28.23
N TYR A 297 -8.02 5.42 -28.60
CA TYR A 297 -8.50 6.79 -28.67
C TYR A 297 -7.89 7.54 -29.84
N VAL A 298 -8.64 8.53 -30.32
CA VAL A 298 -8.23 9.47 -31.35
C VAL A 298 -8.34 10.88 -30.78
N THR A 299 -7.27 11.64 -30.86
CA THR A 299 -7.24 13.05 -30.45
C THR A 299 -7.04 13.92 -31.68
N TYR A 300 -8.01 14.77 -31.99
CA TYR A 300 -7.88 15.79 -33.01
C TYR A 300 -7.70 17.16 -32.36
N ARG A 301 -6.61 17.84 -32.71
CA ARG A 301 -6.33 19.22 -32.30
C ARG A 301 -6.46 20.11 -33.52
N THR A 302 -7.37 21.09 -33.47
CA THR A 302 -7.64 22.00 -34.60
C THR A 302 -6.45 22.88 -34.95
N GLY A 303 -5.60 23.21 -33.96
CA GLY A 303 -4.67 24.32 -34.08
C GLY A 303 -5.38 25.66 -34.02
N GLU A 304 -4.69 26.73 -34.41
CA GLU A 304 -5.29 28.04 -34.66
C GLU A 304 -6.01 28.03 -36.01
N TRP A 305 -7.25 28.51 -36.04
CA TRP A 305 -8.08 28.55 -37.24
C TRP A 305 -8.79 29.91 -37.30
N SER A 306 -9.38 30.22 -38.44
CA SER A 306 -10.18 31.43 -38.64
C SER A 306 -11.47 31.06 -39.36
N LEU A 307 -12.58 31.67 -38.97
CA LEU A 307 -13.89 31.42 -39.59
C LEU A 307 -14.61 32.73 -39.84
N LEU A 308 -14.99 32.98 -41.09
CA LEU A 308 -15.83 34.12 -41.50
C LEU A 308 -15.33 35.48 -40.94
N GLY A 309 -14.02 35.72 -40.98
CA GLY A 309 -13.39 36.96 -40.48
C GLY A 309 -12.99 36.92 -38.99
N TRP A 310 -13.49 35.97 -38.20
CA TRP A 310 -13.03 35.75 -36.84
C TRP A 310 -11.64 35.09 -36.86
N GLY A 311 -10.62 35.78 -36.32
CA GLY A 311 -9.23 35.35 -36.39
C GLY A 311 -8.49 35.70 -37.70
N GLY A 312 -8.95 36.70 -38.46
CA GLY A 312 -8.38 37.08 -39.77
C GLY A 312 -6.92 37.58 -39.78
N ASP A 313 -6.40 38.07 -38.64
CA ASP A 313 -5.03 38.60 -38.50
C ASP A 313 -4.04 37.62 -37.85
N VAL A 314 -4.40 36.35 -37.69
CA VAL A 314 -3.52 35.36 -37.05
C VAL A 314 -2.37 34.98 -38.00
N SER A 315 -1.23 35.64 -37.78
CA SER A 315 0.01 35.57 -38.57
C SER A 315 0.61 34.16 -38.69
N ARG A 316 1.53 33.98 -39.65
CA ARG A 316 2.21 32.74 -40.12
C ARG A 316 2.96 31.88 -39.06
N LYS A 317 2.80 32.16 -37.76
CA LYS A 317 3.33 31.38 -36.62
C LYS A 317 2.24 30.51 -35.96
N MET A 318 1.28 30.02 -36.75
CA MET A 318 0.13 29.25 -36.26
C MET A 318 0.54 27.95 -35.57
N ASP A 319 -0.08 27.67 -34.43
CA ASP A 319 -0.18 26.31 -33.89
C ASP A 319 -0.97 25.48 -34.90
N LYS A 320 -0.32 24.51 -35.56
CA LYS A 320 -0.94 23.74 -36.66
C LYS A 320 -1.78 22.58 -36.13
N SER A 321 -2.73 22.13 -36.94
CA SER A 321 -3.57 20.98 -36.63
C SER A 321 -2.73 19.69 -36.49
N SER A 322 -3.15 18.81 -35.59
CA SER A 322 -2.55 17.48 -35.41
C SER A 322 -3.60 16.45 -35.06
N VAL A 323 -3.36 15.21 -35.50
CA VAL A 323 -4.15 14.03 -35.14
C VAL A 323 -3.25 13.07 -34.39
N ALA A 324 -3.69 12.58 -33.24
CA ALA A 324 -3.04 11.50 -32.52
C ALA A 324 -3.95 10.28 -32.45
N LEU A 325 -3.37 9.11 -32.71
CA LEU A 325 -3.98 7.80 -32.55
C LEU A 325 -3.27 7.11 -31.40
N GLY A 326 -3.99 6.75 -30.36
CA GLY A 326 -3.43 6.12 -29.18
C GLY A 326 -4.13 4.83 -28.82
N VAL A 327 -3.37 3.88 -28.28
CA VAL A 327 -3.88 2.66 -27.66
C VAL A 327 -3.24 2.55 -26.29
N ALA A 328 -4.07 2.48 -25.25
CA ALA A 328 -3.62 2.26 -23.88
C ALA A 328 -4.35 1.08 -23.26
N GLY A 329 -3.63 0.28 -22.49
CA GLY A 329 -4.21 -0.89 -21.86
C GLY A 329 -3.38 -1.40 -20.70
N GLY A 330 -3.91 -2.38 -19.99
CA GLY A 330 -3.21 -2.98 -18.87
C GLY A 330 -3.92 -4.19 -18.31
N LYS A 331 -3.15 -5.10 -17.73
CA LYS A 331 -3.65 -6.30 -17.05
C LYS A 331 -2.88 -6.48 -15.74
N ASN A 332 -3.61 -6.53 -14.63
CA ASN A 332 -3.11 -6.73 -13.27
C ASN A 332 -1.98 -5.75 -12.89
N GLN A 333 -0.74 -6.15 -13.16
CA GLN A 333 0.49 -5.47 -12.76
C GLN A 333 1.19 -4.73 -13.92
N THR A 334 0.70 -4.84 -15.15
CA THR A 334 1.30 -4.17 -16.32
C THR A 334 0.34 -3.16 -16.92
N SER A 335 0.88 -2.05 -17.39
CA SER A 335 0.19 -1.07 -18.23
C SER A 335 1.09 -0.63 -19.37
N TYR A 336 0.50 -0.43 -20.53
CA TYR A 336 1.18 0.03 -21.73
C TYR A 336 0.35 1.13 -22.40
N SER A 337 1.04 2.06 -23.06
CA SER A 337 0.43 3.02 -23.97
C SER A 337 1.33 3.24 -25.17
N VAL A 338 0.71 3.25 -26.34
CA VAL A 338 1.36 3.58 -27.61
C VAL A 338 0.56 4.71 -28.23
N GLU A 339 1.22 5.80 -28.59
CA GLU A 339 0.63 6.96 -29.22
C GLU A 339 1.40 7.31 -30.49
N LEU A 340 0.67 7.46 -31.58
CA LEU A 340 1.18 7.93 -32.86
C LEU A 340 0.51 9.25 -33.17
N GLN A 341 1.27 10.34 -33.12
CA GLN A 341 0.81 11.66 -33.51
C GLN A 341 1.36 12.01 -34.89
N THR A 342 0.47 12.43 -35.78
CA THR A 342 0.82 13.06 -37.05
C THR A 342 0.36 14.52 -37.02
N GLY A 343 1.27 15.42 -37.37
CA GLY A 343 0.98 16.85 -37.36
C GLY A 343 1.85 17.58 -38.36
N ILE A 344 1.39 18.75 -38.80
CA ILE A 344 2.09 19.53 -39.84
C ILE A 344 3.42 20.13 -39.30
N ILE A 345 3.61 20.19 -37.98
CA ILE A 345 4.88 20.62 -37.33
C ILE A 345 5.60 19.45 -36.66
N ALA A 346 4.88 18.67 -35.85
CA ALA A 346 5.47 17.62 -35.04
C ALA A 346 4.67 16.34 -35.19
N SER A 347 5.32 15.35 -35.79
CA SER A 347 4.91 13.95 -35.76
C SER A 347 5.79 13.21 -34.76
N HIS A 348 5.18 12.35 -33.94
CA HIS A 348 5.90 11.54 -32.98
C HIS A 348 5.25 10.17 -32.76
N ILE A 349 6.07 9.22 -32.33
CA ILE A 349 5.67 7.90 -31.83
C ILE A 349 6.15 7.84 -30.39
N ALA A 350 5.22 7.70 -29.44
CA ALA A 350 5.50 7.51 -28.04
C ALA A 350 5.07 6.11 -27.61
N VAL A 351 5.94 5.42 -26.89
CA VAL A 351 5.68 4.12 -26.29
C VAL A 351 6.00 4.23 -24.81
N GLU A 352 5.08 3.85 -23.94
CA GLU A 352 5.27 3.77 -22.51
C GLU A 352 4.85 2.39 -22.02
N TYR A 353 5.69 1.77 -21.20
CA TYR A 353 5.46 0.48 -20.59
C TYR A 353 5.78 0.58 -19.10
N THR A 354 4.80 0.28 -18.26
CA THR A 354 4.95 0.25 -16.80
C THR A 354 4.65 -1.13 -16.28
N ARG A 355 5.50 -1.63 -15.38
CA ARG A 355 5.34 -2.90 -14.70
C ARG A 355 5.52 -2.71 -13.20
N LYS A 356 4.51 -3.11 -12.42
CA LYS A 356 4.63 -3.24 -10.96
C LYS A 356 5.51 -4.45 -10.67
N LEU A 357 6.52 -4.24 -9.82
CA LEU A 357 7.46 -5.23 -9.34
C LEU A 357 7.09 -5.62 -7.89
N PRO A 358 7.57 -6.77 -7.37
CA PRO A 358 7.48 -7.09 -5.95
C PRO A 358 8.19 -6.04 -5.08
N HIS A 359 7.91 -6.01 -3.77
CA HIS A 359 8.42 -5.01 -2.81
C HIS A 359 7.99 -3.56 -3.10
N ASN A 360 6.77 -3.37 -3.60
CA ASN A 360 6.18 -2.04 -3.84
C ASN A 360 6.96 -1.13 -4.81
N ALA A 361 7.72 -1.72 -5.74
CA ALA A 361 8.43 -1.00 -6.80
C ALA A 361 7.62 -0.97 -8.11
N GLN A 362 7.85 0.05 -8.95
CA GLN A 362 7.24 0.18 -10.28
C GLN A 362 8.29 0.58 -11.30
N LEU A 363 8.56 -0.30 -12.26
CA LEU A 363 9.42 -0.02 -13.41
C LEU A 363 8.63 0.74 -14.47
N ARG A 364 9.23 1.79 -15.03
CA ARG A 364 8.71 2.55 -16.17
C ARG A 364 9.76 2.62 -17.26
N LEU A 365 9.34 2.25 -18.46
CA LEU A 365 10.12 2.36 -19.68
C LEU A 365 9.34 3.27 -20.63
N SER A 366 10.01 4.25 -21.23
CA SER A 366 9.40 5.05 -22.28
C SER A 366 10.36 5.24 -23.45
N GLY A 367 9.82 5.24 -24.66
CA GLY A 367 10.53 5.61 -25.87
C GLY A 367 9.72 6.66 -26.62
N LEU A 368 10.39 7.69 -27.12
CA LEU A 368 9.78 8.75 -27.91
C LEU A 368 10.65 9.00 -29.13
N VAL A 369 10.04 8.86 -30.31
CA VAL A 369 10.63 9.25 -31.59
C VAL A 369 9.83 10.42 -32.10
N SER A 370 10.43 11.59 -32.18
CA SER A 370 9.79 12.82 -32.64
C SER A 370 10.58 13.47 -33.75
N THR A 371 9.88 13.97 -34.75
CA THR A 371 10.46 14.78 -35.83
C THR A 371 11.09 16.08 -35.34
N THR A 372 10.57 16.65 -34.23
CA THR A 372 11.05 17.92 -33.65
C THR A 372 11.88 17.72 -32.39
N GLY A 373 11.58 16.66 -31.62
CA GLY A 373 12.26 16.33 -30.36
C GLY A 373 13.30 15.22 -30.47
N GLY A 374 13.53 14.69 -31.66
CA GLY A 374 14.48 13.61 -31.92
C GLY A 374 14.11 12.29 -31.24
N LEU A 375 15.11 11.45 -30.98
CA LEU A 375 14.96 10.15 -30.33
C LEU A 375 15.28 10.27 -28.85
N SER A 376 14.40 9.78 -27.98
CA SER A 376 14.68 9.65 -26.55
C SER A 376 14.14 8.35 -25.98
N ALA A 377 14.86 7.81 -25.01
CA ALA A 377 14.48 6.65 -24.23
C ALA A 377 14.62 7.00 -22.75
N SER A 378 13.70 6.52 -21.91
CA SER A 378 13.80 6.66 -20.47
C SER A 378 13.52 5.35 -19.77
N VAL A 379 14.26 5.14 -18.68
CA VAL A 379 14.12 4.02 -17.76
C VAL A 379 14.05 4.59 -16.36
N GLY A 380 13.00 4.27 -15.63
CA GLY A 380 12.85 4.71 -14.26
C GLY A 380 12.19 3.68 -13.35
N SER A 381 12.42 3.84 -12.07
CA SER A 381 11.81 3.05 -11.01
C SER A 381 11.22 3.98 -9.97
N ASP A 382 9.95 3.80 -9.62
CA ASP A 382 9.30 4.43 -8.48
C ASP A 382 9.14 3.37 -7.37
N HIS A 383 9.71 3.62 -6.19
CA HIS A 383 9.62 2.76 -5.01
C HIS A 383 8.70 3.39 -3.95
N LYS A 384 7.70 2.65 -3.47
CA LYS A 384 6.90 3.06 -2.31
C LYS A 384 7.69 2.73 -1.05
N VAL A 385 8.16 3.76 -0.35
CA VAL A 385 9.01 3.61 0.85
C VAL A 385 8.17 3.52 2.12
N SER A 386 6.99 4.15 2.11
CA SER A 386 6.00 4.16 3.19
C SER A 386 4.61 4.33 2.57
N GLU A 387 3.53 4.15 3.33
CA GLU A 387 2.15 4.28 2.85
C GLU A 387 1.92 5.56 2.03
N HIS A 388 2.49 6.68 2.48
CA HIS A 388 2.31 8.00 1.88
C HIS A 388 3.53 8.55 1.15
N THR A 389 4.66 7.84 1.09
CA THR A 389 5.90 8.34 0.49
C THR A 389 6.37 7.43 -0.65
N ARG A 390 6.58 8.02 -1.83
CA ARG A 390 7.22 7.35 -2.97
C ARG A 390 8.45 8.10 -3.39
N ILE A 391 9.52 7.36 -3.63
CA ILE A 391 10.78 7.88 -4.14
C ILE A 391 11.00 7.24 -5.50
N GLY A 392 11.31 8.06 -6.50
CA GLY A 392 11.49 7.65 -7.87
C GLY A 392 12.80 8.15 -8.43
N MET A 393 13.36 7.37 -9.33
CA MET A 393 14.53 7.75 -10.11
C MET A 393 14.32 7.34 -11.55
N SER A 394 14.67 8.21 -12.49
CA SER A 394 14.64 7.87 -13.91
C SER A 394 15.84 8.45 -14.65
N LEU A 395 16.46 7.63 -15.49
CA LEU A 395 17.42 8.06 -16.48
C LEU A 395 16.69 8.26 -17.82
N GLU A 396 16.90 9.40 -18.45
CA GLU A 396 16.44 9.71 -19.79
C GLU A 396 17.66 10.03 -20.66
N CYS A 397 17.75 9.40 -21.82
CA CYS A 397 18.83 9.63 -22.75
C CYS A 397 18.30 9.75 -24.18
N GLY A 398 18.91 10.60 -25.00
CA GLY A 398 18.45 10.80 -26.36
C GLY A 398 19.20 11.87 -27.13
N VAL A 399 18.84 12.01 -28.41
CA VAL A 399 19.39 13.02 -29.33
C VAL A 399 18.21 13.84 -29.82
N PRO A 400 18.12 15.16 -29.52
CA PRO A 400 19.11 16.03 -28.87
C PRO A 400 18.93 16.20 -27.35
N SER A 401 18.14 15.35 -26.67
CA SER A 401 17.84 15.55 -25.23
C SER A 401 19.02 15.32 -24.28
N GLY A 402 20.10 14.69 -24.76
CA GLY A 402 21.33 14.45 -24.01
C GLY A 402 21.18 13.32 -22.99
N VAL A 403 21.74 13.51 -21.79
CA VAL A 403 21.64 12.57 -20.67
C VAL A 403 21.09 13.30 -19.44
N LEU A 404 19.97 12.83 -18.91
CA LEU A 404 19.22 13.47 -17.84
C LEU A 404 18.83 12.45 -16.77
N VAL A 405 19.21 12.71 -15.52
CA VAL A 405 18.79 11.91 -14.37
C VAL A 405 17.74 12.69 -13.60
N LYS A 406 16.58 12.10 -13.35
CA LYS A 406 15.50 12.74 -12.57
C LYS A 406 15.30 11.99 -11.27
N PHE A 407 15.40 12.73 -10.16
CA PHE A 407 14.96 12.25 -8.85
C PHE A 407 13.56 12.79 -8.57
N ARG A 408 12.70 11.95 -8.01
CA ARG A 408 11.33 12.30 -7.66
C ARG A 408 11.06 11.86 -6.23
N VAL A 409 10.52 12.74 -5.42
CA VAL A 409 9.99 12.38 -4.11
C VAL A 409 8.58 12.90 -4.04
N SER A 410 7.61 12.02 -3.75
CA SER A 410 6.23 12.41 -3.53
C SER A 410 5.78 11.96 -2.16
N ARG A 411 5.25 12.89 -1.35
CA ARG A 411 4.69 12.61 -0.03
C ARG A 411 3.42 13.42 0.19
N LEU A 412 2.32 12.77 0.59
CA LEU A 412 1.07 13.44 1.00
C LEU A 412 0.67 14.60 0.07
N GLY A 413 0.51 14.34 -1.23
CA GLY A 413 0.09 15.37 -2.20
C GLY A 413 1.17 16.40 -2.60
N GLN A 414 2.35 16.38 -1.98
CA GLN A 414 3.51 17.19 -2.38
C GLN A 414 4.47 16.36 -3.23
N LYS A 415 4.97 16.93 -4.32
CA LYS A 415 5.89 16.28 -5.26
C LYS A 415 7.10 17.17 -5.50
N VAL A 416 8.29 16.68 -5.19
CA VAL A 416 9.56 17.33 -5.50
C VAL A 416 10.23 16.56 -6.64
N VAL A 417 10.64 17.26 -7.69
CA VAL A 417 11.31 16.68 -8.86
C VAL A 417 12.63 17.42 -9.10
N LEU A 418 13.74 16.69 -9.13
CA LEU A 418 15.08 17.23 -9.36
C LEU A 418 15.66 16.60 -10.63
N PRO A 419 15.37 17.12 -11.83
CA PRO A 419 16.08 16.76 -13.04
C PRO A 419 17.48 17.39 -13.04
N ILE A 420 18.50 16.54 -13.22
CA ILE A 420 19.91 16.88 -13.33
C ILE A 420 20.36 16.51 -14.75
N ILE A 421 20.69 17.52 -15.55
CA ILE A 421 21.20 17.35 -16.91
C ILE A 421 22.70 17.08 -16.82
N LEU A 422 23.12 15.86 -17.14
CA LEU A 422 24.52 15.45 -17.12
C LEU A 422 25.25 15.84 -18.42
N SER A 423 24.54 15.85 -19.54
CA SER A 423 25.07 16.28 -20.84
C SER A 423 23.94 16.77 -21.73
N THR A 424 24.23 17.76 -22.58
CA THR A 424 23.31 18.23 -23.62
C THR A 424 23.36 17.36 -24.87
N GLU A 425 24.42 16.58 -25.05
CA GLU A 425 24.58 15.61 -26.12
C GLU A 425 24.54 14.19 -25.57
N PHE A 426 24.18 13.22 -26.39
CA PHE A 426 24.15 11.84 -25.96
C PHE A 426 25.57 11.32 -25.75
N ASP A 427 25.91 10.99 -24.50
CA ASP A 427 27.15 10.32 -24.12
C ASP A 427 26.83 9.02 -23.38
N ILE A 428 27.29 7.90 -23.93
CA ILE A 428 27.06 6.57 -23.40
C ILE A 428 27.75 6.35 -22.05
N GLN A 429 28.91 6.97 -21.81
CA GLN A 429 29.64 6.84 -20.54
C GLN A 429 28.87 7.55 -19.43
N LEU A 430 28.40 8.77 -19.70
CA LEU A 430 27.58 9.52 -18.74
C LEU A 430 26.21 8.86 -18.52
N ALA A 431 25.63 8.25 -19.55
CA ALA A 431 24.41 7.45 -19.39
C ALA A 431 24.64 6.22 -18.49
N PHE A 432 25.76 5.51 -18.67
CA PHE A 432 26.12 4.35 -17.84
C PHE A 432 26.34 4.76 -16.38
N PHE A 433 27.19 5.75 -16.12
CA PHE A 433 27.45 6.21 -14.75
C PHE A 433 26.22 6.88 -14.11
N GLY A 434 25.41 7.58 -14.90
CA GLY A 434 24.13 8.15 -14.47
C GLY A 434 23.09 7.11 -14.07
N ALA A 435 23.17 5.87 -14.59
CA ALA A 435 22.37 4.75 -14.12
C ALA A 435 22.98 4.07 -12.90
N VAL A 436 24.27 3.73 -12.96
CA VAL A 436 24.91 2.82 -11.99
C VAL A 436 25.17 3.50 -10.64
N ILE A 437 25.67 4.74 -10.63
CA ILE A 437 26.07 5.42 -9.39
C ILE A 437 24.87 5.68 -8.47
N PRO A 438 23.72 6.21 -8.95
CA PRO A 438 22.58 6.42 -8.07
C PRO A 438 21.97 5.13 -7.54
N VAL A 439 21.97 4.04 -8.33
CA VAL A 439 21.50 2.72 -7.88
C VAL A 439 22.43 2.16 -6.81
N SER A 440 23.75 2.22 -7.02
CA SER A 440 24.72 1.71 -6.04
C SER A 440 24.67 2.50 -4.73
N ILE A 441 24.51 3.83 -4.80
CA ILE A 441 24.29 4.67 -3.61
C ILE A 441 22.98 4.29 -2.91
N ALA A 442 21.89 4.09 -3.65
CA ALA A 442 20.61 3.70 -3.06
C ALA A 442 20.70 2.36 -2.33
N VAL A 443 21.34 1.36 -2.93
CA VAL A 443 21.57 0.05 -2.31
C VAL A 443 22.48 0.15 -1.08
N ALA A 444 23.56 0.93 -1.17
CA ALA A 444 24.47 1.15 -0.05
C ALA A 444 23.78 1.86 1.12
N LEU A 445 22.97 2.90 0.84
CA LEU A 445 22.18 3.61 1.86
C LEU A 445 21.14 2.69 2.50
N ASP A 446 20.49 1.85 1.70
CA ASP A 446 19.51 0.90 2.22
C ASP A 446 20.16 -0.12 3.16
N GLN A 447 21.25 -0.77 2.72
CA GLN A 447 21.92 -1.80 3.50
C GLN A 447 22.66 -1.24 4.73
N LEU A 448 23.36 -0.12 4.61
CA LEU A 448 24.22 0.40 5.68
C LEU A 448 23.50 1.30 6.68
N LEU A 449 22.44 2.03 6.27
CA LEU A 449 21.77 3.02 7.13
C LEU A 449 20.31 2.69 7.41
N LEU A 450 19.52 2.32 6.40
CA LEU A 450 18.06 2.16 6.56
C LEU A 450 17.69 0.83 7.20
N LYS A 451 18.21 -0.29 6.69
CA LYS A 451 17.97 -1.63 7.27
C LYS A 451 18.31 -1.71 8.77
N PRO A 452 19.50 -1.32 9.26
CA PRO A 452 19.80 -1.43 10.69
C PRO A 452 18.91 -0.54 11.55
N ARG A 453 18.52 0.65 11.06
CA ARG A 453 17.57 1.53 11.76
C ARG A 453 16.18 0.93 11.84
N ARG A 454 15.68 0.35 10.74
CA ARG A 454 14.40 -0.35 10.72
C ARG A 454 14.41 -1.51 11.71
N ARG A 455 15.42 -2.38 11.67
CA ARG A 455 15.56 -3.50 12.63
C ARG A 455 15.50 -3.03 14.08
N LYS A 456 16.19 -1.94 14.41
CA LYS A 456 16.14 -1.36 15.75
C LYS A 456 14.73 -0.87 16.13
N GLN A 457 14.05 -0.16 15.22
CA GLN A 457 12.68 0.34 15.46
C GLN A 457 11.67 -0.80 15.61
N ILE A 458 11.77 -1.84 14.78
CA ILE A 458 10.90 -3.03 14.85
C ILE A 458 11.09 -3.72 16.20
N LYS A 459 12.36 -3.93 16.62
CA LYS A 459 12.68 -4.53 17.91
C LYS A 459 12.14 -3.71 19.09
N GLU A 460 12.35 -2.40 19.08
CA GLU A 460 11.81 -1.49 20.10
C GLU A 460 10.27 -1.52 20.14
N LYS A 461 9.61 -1.55 18.97
CA LYS A 461 8.15 -1.60 18.89
C LYS A 461 7.58 -2.92 19.38
N ILE A 462 8.21 -4.05 19.02
CA ILE A 462 7.84 -5.38 19.55
C ILE A 462 8.00 -5.41 21.06
N GLN A 463 9.09 -4.85 21.60
CA GLN A 463 9.31 -4.77 23.04
C GLN A 463 8.23 -3.92 23.72
N GLN A 464 7.89 -2.75 23.17
CA GLN A 464 6.81 -1.90 23.69
C GLN A 464 5.46 -2.63 23.71
N LEU A 465 5.13 -3.37 22.64
CA LEU A 465 3.88 -4.15 22.59
C LEU A 465 3.88 -5.28 23.63
N ARG A 466 5.03 -5.92 23.87
CA ARG A 466 5.19 -6.94 24.92
C ARG A 466 4.98 -6.32 26.32
N GLU A 467 5.54 -5.14 26.57
CA GLU A 467 5.37 -4.42 27.84
C GLU A 467 3.92 -3.93 28.02
N GLU A 468 3.31 -3.35 26.99
CA GLU A 468 1.91 -2.87 27.01
C GLU A 468 0.91 -4.01 27.28
N HIS A 469 1.21 -5.22 26.82
CA HIS A 469 0.34 -6.39 26.98
C HIS A 469 0.83 -7.38 28.04
N ALA A 470 1.87 -7.06 28.81
CA ALA A 470 2.43 -7.97 29.81
C ALA A 470 1.39 -8.36 30.88
N ASP A 471 0.66 -7.39 31.42
CA ASP A 471 -0.37 -7.63 32.44
C ASP A 471 -1.51 -8.51 31.92
N TYR A 472 -1.92 -8.29 30.67
CA TYR A 472 -2.95 -9.09 30.01
C TYR A 472 -2.49 -10.54 29.78
N LEU A 473 -1.24 -10.74 29.34
CA LEU A 473 -0.64 -12.05 29.18
C LEU A 473 -0.49 -12.78 30.53
N ALA A 474 -0.09 -12.06 31.58
CA ALA A 474 0.01 -12.61 32.94
C ALA A 474 -1.36 -13.04 33.48
N MET A 475 -2.38 -12.20 33.33
CA MET A 475 -3.76 -12.52 33.71
C MET A 475 -4.28 -13.75 32.96
N ARG A 476 -4.04 -13.82 31.64
CA ARG A 476 -4.43 -14.98 30.81
C ARG A 476 -3.70 -16.26 31.20
N LYS A 477 -2.40 -16.19 31.51
CA LYS A 477 -1.60 -17.33 32.01
C LYS A 477 -2.18 -17.85 33.33
N GLN A 478 -2.56 -16.95 34.24
CA GLN A 478 -3.20 -17.33 35.49
C GLN A 478 -4.57 -17.99 35.26
N GLU A 479 -5.42 -17.42 34.39
CA GLU A 479 -6.72 -18.01 34.02
C GLU A 479 -6.60 -19.42 33.40
N ALA A 480 -5.50 -19.70 32.69
CA ALA A 480 -5.22 -21.00 32.10
C ALA A 480 -4.79 -22.02 33.17
N LEU A 481 -3.90 -21.62 34.10
CA LEU A 481 -3.49 -22.44 35.24
C LEU A 481 -4.67 -22.81 36.13
N GLU A 482 -5.54 -21.85 36.44
CA GLU A 482 -6.79 -22.10 37.18
C GLU A 482 -7.70 -23.09 36.42
N GLY A 483 -7.78 -22.97 35.09
CA GLY A 483 -8.50 -23.92 34.24
C GLY A 483 -7.92 -25.34 34.31
N GLN A 484 -6.59 -25.48 34.30
CA GLN A 484 -5.92 -26.78 34.43
C GLN A 484 -6.19 -27.41 35.80
N GLN A 485 -6.13 -26.62 36.88
CA GLN A 485 -6.41 -27.09 38.25
C GLN A 485 -7.81 -27.70 38.37
N LEU A 486 -8.81 -27.08 37.72
CA LEU A 486 -10.18 -27.62 37.69
C LEU A 486 -10.29 -28.95 36.93
N MET A 487 -9.38 -29.23 36.00
CA MET A 487 -9.38 -30.47 35.21
C MET A 487 -8.62 -31.62 35.86
N VAL A 488 -7.78 -31.37 36.87
CA VAL A 488 -6.93 -32.40 37.52
C VAL A 488 -7.77 -33.55 38.09
N GLU A 489 -8.85 -33.25 38.82
CA GLU A 489 -9.71 -34.28 39.43
C GLU A 489 -10.41 -35.15 38.37
N ILE A 490 -10.74 -34.54 37.22
CA ILE A 490 -11.40 -35.21 36.10
C ILE A 490 -10.41 -36.09 35.34
N ALA A 491 -9.21 -35.56 35.08
CA ALA A 491 -8.12 -36.27 34.43
C ALA A 491 -7.67 -37.50 35.24
N THR A 492 -7.47 -37.34 36.55
CA THR A 492 -7.12 -38.44 37.45
C THR A 492 -8.22 -39.50 37.54
N ARG A 493 -9.49 -39.09 37.53
CA ARG A 493 -10.62 -40.04 37.49
C ARG A 493 -10.65 -40.84 36.19
N LYS A 494 -10.40 -40.19 35.05
CA LYS A 494 -10.36 -40.84 33.73
C LYS A 494 -9.15 -41.76 33.58
N MET A 495 -7.99 -41.33 34.06
CA MET A 495 -6.78 -42.16 34.14
C MET A 495 -7.07 -43.49 34.84
N ARG A 496 -7.65 -43.46 36.05
CA ARG A 496 -8.04 -44.68 36.80
C ARG A 496 -9.10 -45.54 36.10
N GLN A 497 -9.90 -44.97 35.21
CA GLN A 497 -10.91 -45.71 34.43
C GLN A 497 -10.27 -46.43 33.25
N GLU A 498 -9.35 -45.77 32.56
CA GLU A 498 -8.64 -46.33 31.41
C GLU A 498 -7.58 -47.35 31.85
N GLU A 499 -6.87 -47.15 32.97
CA GLU A 499 -5.92 -48.15 33.55
C GLU A 499 -6.57 -49.51 33.84
N LYS A 500 -7.88 -49.54 34.09
CA LYS A 500 -8.62 -50.78 34.35
C LYS A 500 -9.00 -51.54 33.08
N LYS A 501 -8.91 -50.91 31.91
CA LYS A 501 -9.19 -51.53 30.62
C LYS A 501 -7.91 -52.19 30.09
N GLN A 502 -8.05 -53.32 29.39
CA GLN A 502 -6.89 -54.04 28.82
C GLN A 502 -6.15 -53.28 27.72
N ASP A 503 -6.80 -52.29 27.09
CA ASP A 503 -6.25 -51.48 25.99
C ASP A 503 -6.62 -50.00 26.21
N GLY A 504 -6.42 -49.51 27.43
CA GLY A 504 -6.74 -48.14 27.85
C GLY A 504 -5.63 -47.15 27.50
N LEU A 505 -6.00 -45.98 26.98
CA LEU A 505 -5.05 -44.91 26.66
C LEU A 505 -4.82 -44.02 27.88
N VAL A 506 -3.58 -43.92 28.34
CA VAL A 506 -3.17 -43.03 29.45
C VAL A 506 -2.06 -42.11 28.95
N ILE A 507 -2.20 -40.81 29.15
CA ILE A 507 -1.18 -39.83 28.80
C ILE A 507 -0.32 -39.57 30.03
N ILE A 508 0.98 -39.84 29.92
CA ILE A 508 1.96 -39.65 30.99
C ILE A 508 2.47 -38.21 30.96
N LYS A 509 2.92 -37.75 29.79
CA LYS A 509 3.33 -36.37 29.55
C LYS A 509 2.82 -35.91 28.19
N ALA A 510 2.45 -34.64 28.10
CA ALA A 510 2.19 -34.02 26.83
C ALA A 510 2.62 -32.56 26.81
N TRP A 511 3.41 -32.21 25.80
CA TRP A 511 3.94 -30.88 25.61
C TRP A 511 3.41 -30.25 24.34
N TYR A 512 3.18 -28.95 24.38
CA TYR A 512 2.74 -28.16 23.25
C TYR A 512 3.71 -27.01 23.01
N GLY A 513 4.35 -27.01 21.84
CA GLY A 513 5.40 -26.05 21.49
C GLY A 513 6.28 -26.56 20.34
N ARG A 514 7.45 -25.94 20.16
CA ARG A 514 8.47 -26.37 19.19
C ARG A 514 9.64 -26.99 19.96
N LEU A 515 9.91 -28.27 19.76
CA LEU A 515 10.98 -29.00 20.47
C LEU A 515 12.32 -29.02 19.72
N ASP A 516 12.39 -28.42 18.52
CA ASP A 516 13.49 -28.64 17.56
C ASP A 516 14.90 -28.30 18.08
N ASP A 517 15.02 -27.49 19.14
CA ASP A 517 16.31 -27.00 19.68
C ASP A 517 16.53 -27.30 21.19
N ILE A 518 15.66 -28.10 21.83
CA ILE A 518 15.66 -28.27 23.30
C ILE A 518 15.84 -29.75 23.67
N GLU A 519 17.02 -30.11 24.22
CA GLU A 519 17.26 -31.40 24.87
C GLU A 519 16.52 -31.41 26.22
N LEU A 520 15.25 -31.82 26.21
CA LEU A 520 14.46 -31.99 27.42
C LEU A 520 14.71 -33.39 27.97
N ASP A 521 15.33 -33.47 29.15
CA ASP A 521 15.39 -34.71 29.92
C ASP A 521 13.97 -35.06 30.39
N GLU A 522 13.44 -36.18 29.89
CA GLU A 522 12.11 -36.69 30.21
C GLU A 522 11.90 -36.93 31.71
N ASP A 523 12.98 -37.07 32.48
CA ASP A 523 12.96 -37.34 33.93
C ASP A 523 13.39 -36.14 34.80
N SER A 524 13.70 -34.99 34.20
CA SER A 524 14.11 -33.80 34.97
C SER A 524 12.89 -33.03 35.52
N ASP A 525 12.99 -32.59 36.77
CA ASP A 525 12.01 -31.69 37.43
C ASP A 525 12.29 -30.21 37.11
N GLU A 526 13.13 -29.91 36.11
CA GLU A 526 13.43 -28.53 35.74
C GLU A 526 12.18 -27.86 35.12
N PRO A 527 11.93 -26.58 35.46
CA PRO A 527 10.82 -25.85 34.88
C PRO A 527 11.00 -25.73 33.36
N LEU A 528 9.95 -26.11 32.63
CA LEU A 528 9.91 -25.99 31.17
C LEU A 528 10.21 -24.54 30.74
N PRO A 529 10.91 -24.34 29.61
CA PRO A 529 11.06 -23.03 28.98
C PRO A 529 9.69 -22.35 28.80
N GLU A 530 9.62 -21.02 28.87
CA GLU A 530 8.35 -20.28 28.74
C GLU A 530 7.62 -20.55 27.40
N GLU A 531 8.34 -21.06 26.41
CA GLU A 531 7.84 -21.43 25.07
C GLU A 531 7.11 -22.78 25.02
N ILE A 532 7.33 -23.67 26.00
CA ILE A 532 6.75 -25.01 26.04
C ILE A 532 5.68 -25.07 27.13
N ILE A 533 4.49 -25.53 26.75
CA ILE A 533 3.35 -25.62 27.65
C ILE A 533 3.09 -27.09 27.97
N ASP A 534 3.03 -27.41 29.26
CA ASP A 534 2.52 -28.69 29.73
C ASP A 534 1.00 -28.74 29.54
N VAL A 535 0.55 -29.65 28.68
CA VAL A 535 -0.85 -29.89 28.34
C VAL A 535 -1.32 -31.29 28.79
N SER A 536 -0.54 -31.98 29.61
CA SER A 536 -0.79 -33.36 30.06
C SER A 536 -2.18 -33.53 30.70
N VAL A 537 -2.50 -32.70 31.69
CA VAL A 537 -3.78 -32.74 32.41
C VAL A 537 -4.96 -32.50 31.48
N VAL A 538 -4.81 -31.55 30.56
CA VAL A 538 -5.87 -31.17 29.62
C VAL A 538 -6.13 -32.29 28.63
N LEU A 539 -5.09 -32.86 28.02
CA LEU A 539 -5.27 -33.96 27.08
C LEU A 539 -5.79 -35.22 27.76
N GLN A 540 -5.29 -35.55 28.97
CA GLN A 540 -5.79 -36.69 29.74
C GLN A 540 -7.28 -36.54 30.08
N SER A 541 -7.75 -35.31 30.35
CA SER A 541 -9.18 -35.04 30.57
C SER A 541 -10.04 -35.26 29.33
N LEU A 542 -9.45 -35.23 28.13
CA LEU A 542 -10.15 -35.41 26.84
C LEU A 542 -10.21 -36.88 26.39
N VAL A 543 -9.44 -37.78 26.99
CA VAL A 543 -9.48 -39.22 26.70
C VAL A 543 -10.88 -39.77 26.97
N ASN A 544 -11.49 -40.44 26.00
CA ASN A 544 -12.68 -41.25 26.17
C ASN A 544 -12.55 -42.53 25.33
N ASP A 545 -12.89 -43.68 25.90
CA ASP A 545 -12.90 -44.97 25.20
C ASP A 545 -11.57 -45.27 24.48
N SER A 546 -10.46 -45.13 25.21
CA SER A 546 -9.10 -45.35 24.70
C SER A 546 -8.72 -44.46 23.49
N ARG A 547 -9.40 -43.34 23.27
CA ARG A 547 -9.12 -42.40 22.17
C ARG A 547 -9.13 -40.95 22.65
N VAL A 548 -8.25 -40.14 22.07
CA VAL A 548 -8.22 -38.68 22.25
C VAL A 548 -8.56 -38.03 20.92
N THR A 549 -9.59 -37.19 20.92
CA THR A 549 -9.94 -36.35 19.78
C THR A 549 -9.60 -34.90 20.10
N VAL A 550 -8.54 -34.41 19.46
CA VAL A 550 -8.21 -32.98 19.51
C VAL A 550 -8.86 -32.33 18.29
N PRO A 551 -9.87 -31.47 18.46
CA PRO A 551 -10.50 -30.79 17.34
C PRO A 551 -9.49 -29.87 16.67
N GLY A 552 -9.36 -29.99 15.34
CA GLY A 552 -8.45 -29.16 14.54
C GLY A 552 -8.94 -27.72 14.47
N GLY A 553 -8.26 -26.83 15.19
CA GLY A 553 -8.33 -25.38 14.96
C GLY A 553 -7.27 -24.93 13.96
N HIS A 554 -7.23 -23.63 13.66
CA HIS A 554 -6.08 -23.03 12.96
C HIS A 554 -4.82 -23.26 13.82
N ALA A 555 -3.98 -24.21 13.43
CA ALA A 555 -2.61 -24.26 13.93
C ALA A 555 -1.92 -22.96 13.50
N LYS A 556 -1.52 -22.13 14.47
CA LYS A 556 -0.51 -21.11 14.19
C LYS A 556 0.77 -21.87 13.79
N VAL A 557 1.39 -21.40 12.73
CA VAL A 557 2.41 -22.10 11.94
C VAL A 557 3.53 -22.74 12.81
N ILE A 558 3.90 -23.99 12.49
CA ILE A 558 5.00 -24.81 13.06
C ILE A 558 4.93 -25.01 14.59
N GLN A 559 3.90 -25.70 15.08
CA GLN A 559 3.85 -26.19 16.45
C GLN A 559 3.32 -27.63 16.48
N PHE A 560 3.94 -28.48 17.29
CA PHE A 560 3.58 -29.89 17.43
C PHE A 560 3.08 -30.16 18.85
N ILE A 561 2.17 -31.11 18.98
CA ILE A 561 1.82 -31.70 20.28
C ILE A 561 2.64 -32.99 20.38
N TYR A 562 3.52 -33.07 21.37
CA TYR A 562 4.29 -34.27 21.67
C TYR A 562 3.56 -35.00 22.79
N ILE A 563 3.12 -36.23 22.54
CA ILE A 563 2.35 -37.04 23.50
C ILE A 563 3.18 -38.27 23.86
N PHE A 564 3.44 -38.44 25.13
CA PHE A 564 4.07 -39.60 25.74
C PHE A 564 2.96 -40.43 26.41
N ILE A 565 2.74 -41.64 25.90
CA ILE A 565 1.62 -42.55 26.22
C ILE A 565 2.15 -43.77 26.95
#